data_AF-A0A8J2T216-F1
#
_entry.id   AF-A0A8J2T216-F1
#
_cell.length_a   1.000
_cell.length_b   1.000
_cell.length_c   1.000
_cell.angle_alpha   90.00
_cell.angle_beta   90.00
_cell.angle_gamma   90.00
#
_symmetry.space_group_name_H-M   'P 1'
#
loop_
_entity.id
_entity.type
_entity.pdbx_description
1 polymer ?
#
loop_
_entity_poly.entity_id
_entity_poly.type
_entity_poly.pdbx_seq_one_letter_code
_entity_poly.pdbx_strand_id
1 'polypeptide(L)'
;MSIAAAGVLRRAALNAFRLNSFRAPVRTLSAGPKKPAAELTFKEAWLSDPATYPIVVIISTAVIGCFSYCTFCLFCSPDVRITKTARSQVIRDWT
;
A
#
# COMPACT_ATOMS: atom_id res chain seq x y z
N MET A 1 8.29 48.94 -6.94
CA MET A 1 8.13 47.97 -8.05
C MET A 1 8.80 46.64 -7.68
N SER A 2 8.23 45.81 -6.80
CA SER A 2 8.94 44.56 -6.40
C SER A 2 8.04 43.51 -5.69
N ILE A 3 6.85 43.22 -6.22
CA ILE A 3 5.98 42.15 -5.70
C ILE A 3 5.57 41.13 -6.77
N ALA A 4 5.56 41.53 -8.05
CA ALA A 4 5.28 40.62 -9.16
C ALA A 4 6.43 39.62 -9.44
N ALA A 5 7.69 40.04 -9.27
CA ALA A 5 8.86 39.19 -9.57
C ALA A 5 9.01 37.99 -8.62
N ALA A 6 8.66 38.16 -7.34
CA ALA A 6 8.77 37.10 -6.34
C ALA A 6 7.78 35.94 -6.58
N GLY A 7 6.59 36.24 -7.13
CA GLY A 7 5.58 35.22 -7.44
C GLY A 7 5.95 34.32 -8.62
N VAL A 8 6.60 34.88 -9.63
CA VAL A 8 7.07 34.13 -10.82
C VAL A 8 8.22 33.19 -10.43
N LEU A 9 9.14 33.65 -9.58
CA LEU A 9 10.24 32.83 -9.07
C LEU A 9 9.72 31.63 -8.23
N ARG A 10 8.71 31.87 -7.39
CA ARG A 10 8.09 30.82 -6.56
C ARG A 10 7.36 29.77 -7.41
N ARG A 11 6.66 30.19 -8.48
CA ARG A 11 6.02 29.27 -9.43
C ARG A 11 7.02 28.45 -10.24
N ALA A 12 8.11 29.07 -10.70
CA ALA A 12 9.17 28.36 -11.44
C ALA A 12 9.87 27.31 -10.56
N ALA A 13 10.17 27.64 -9.29
CA ALA A 13 10.79 26.71 -8.34
C ALA A 13 9.88 25.51 -8.00
N LEU A 14 8.57 25.75 -7.83
CA LEU A 14 7.60 24.68 -7.58
C LEU A 14 7.46 23.74 -8.80
N ASN A 15 7.48 24.29 -10.02
CA ASN A 15 7.44 23.47 -11.25
C ASN A 15 8.74 22.67 -11.46
N ALA A 16 9.91 23.23 -11.13
CA ALA A 16 11.18 22.52 -11.20
C ALA A 16 11.27 21.37 -10.18
N PHE A 17 10.73 21.57 -8.98
CA PHE A 17 10.66 20.52 -7.96
C PHE A 17 9.74 19.36 -8.38
N ARG A 18 8.61 19.65 -9.03
CA ARG A 18 7.68 18.64 -9.59
C ARG A 18 8.33 17.77 -10.67
N LEU A 19 9.22 18.32 -11.49
CA LEU A 19 9.94 17.57 -12.54
C LEU A 19 11.04 16.67 -11.97
N ASN A 20 11.68 17.06 -10.87
CA ASN A 20 12.80 16.31 -10.30
C ASN A 20 12.37 15.13 -9.41
N SER A 21 11.10 15.05 -9.02
CA SER A 21 10.58 14.01 -8.10
C SER A 21 10.28 12.66 -8.76
N PHE A 22 10.35 12.54 -10.09
CA PHE A 22 9.99 11.31 -10.80
C PHE A 22 11.14 10.65 -11.59
N ARG A 23 12.37 11.15 -11.45
CA ARG A 23 13.54 10.47 -12.04
C ARG A 23 14.14 9.51 -11.02
N ALA A 24 13.56 8.32 -10.91
CA ALA A 24 14.21 7.23 -10.19
C ALA A 24 15.56 6.90 -10.88
N PRO A 25 16.64 6.66 -10.12
CA PRO A 25 17.87 6.13 -10.69
C PRO A 25 17.59 4.71 -11.20
N VAL A 26 17.77 4.48 -12.51
CA VAL A 26 17.80 3.13 -13.09
C VAL A 26 19.04 2.44 -12.52
N ARG A 27 18.88 1.73 -11.40
CA ARG A 27 19.89 0.81 -10.90
C ARG A 27 19.91 -0.39 -11.85
N THR A 28 20.84 -0.37 -12.80
CA THR A 28 21.21 -1.58 -13.55
C THR A 28 21.87 -2.56 -12.60
N LEU A 29 21.05 -3.39 -11.94
CA LEU A 29 21.51 -4.56 -11.21
C LEU A 29 22.22 -5.49 -12.20
N SER A 30 23.51 -5.69 -11.99
CA SER A 30 24.37 -6.62 -12.72
C SER A 30 23.64 -7.96 -12.88
N ALA A 31 23.23 -8.27 -14.10
CA ALA A 31 22.55 -9.50 -14.42
C ALA A 31 23.57 -10.65 -14.36
N GLY A 32 23.50 -11.46 -13.32
CA GLY A 32 23.98 -12.84 -13.39
C GLY A 32 23.26 -13.60 -14.53
N PRO A 33 23.69 -14.83 -14.88
CA PRO A 33 23.15 -15.55 -16.02
C PRO A 33 21.62 -15.67 -15.92
N LYS A 34 20.92 -14.89 -16.74
CA LYS A 34 19.45 -14.89 -16.79
C LYS A 34 19.03 -16.07 -17.65
N LYS A 35 18.15 -16.92 -17.11
CA LYS A 35 17.37 -17.85 -17.93
C LYS A 35 16.69 -17.06 -19.04
N PRO A 36 16.59 -17.59 -20.27
CA PRO A 36 15.96 -16.89 -21.37
C PRO A 36 14.52 -16.53 -20.97
N ALA A 37 14.06 -15.31 -21.30
CA ALA A 37 12.76 -14.79 -20.89
C ALA A 37 11.57 -15.70 -21.28
N ALA A 38 11.75 -16.58 -22.26
CA ALA A 38 10.78 -17.58 -22.70
C ALA A 38 10.57 -18.74 -21.71
N GLU A 39 11.48 -18.96 -20.75
CA GLU A 39 11.43 -20.08 -19.79
C GLU A 39 11.01 -19.63 -18.37
N LEU A 40 10.76 -18.34 -18.16
CA LEU A 40 10.38 -17.82 -16.85
C LEU A 40 8.92 -18.18 -16.53
N THR A 41 8.70 -18.71 -15.33
CA THR A 41 7.33 -18.90 -14.83
C THR A 41 6.66 -17.54 -14.59
N PHE A 42 5.32 -17.48 -14.66
CA PHE A 42 4.58 -16.23 -14.42
C PHE A 42 4.98 -15.54 -13.11
N LYS A 43 5.22 -16.32 -12.05
CA LYS A 43 5.65 -15.79 -10.75
C LYS A 43 7.04 -15.13 -10.81
N GLU A 44 7.98 -15.78 -11.47
CA GLU A 44 9.35 -15.24 -11.64
C GLU A 44 9.35 -14.01 -12.53
N ALA A 45 8.57 -14.01 -13.62
CA ALA A 45 8.39 -12.85 -14.48
C ALA A 45 7.80 -11.67 -13.69
N TRP A 46 6.72 -11.90 -12.95
CA TRP A 46 6.03 -10.87 -12.17
C TRP A 46 6.90 -10.27 -11.05
N LEU A 47 7.73 -11.10 -10.40
CA LEU A 47 8.66 -10.66 -9.35
C LEU A 47 9.97 -10.07 -9.89
N SER A 48 10.29 -10.26 -11.17
CA SER A 48 11.49 -9.68 -11.78
C SER A 48 11.36 -8.17 -12.01
N ASP A 49 10.14 -7.66 -12.09
CA ASP A 49 9.85 -6.25 -12.36
C ASP A 49 9.89 -5.40 -11.08
N PRO A 50 10.75 -4.37 -11.01
CA PRO A 50 10.86 -3.51 -9.82
C PRO A 50 9.60 -2.65 -9.58
N ALA A 51 8.78 -2.44 -10.60
CA ALA A 51 7.50 -1.74 -10.50
C ALA A 51 6.41 -2.58 -9.78
N THR A 52 6.62 -3.89 -9.63
CA THR A 52 5.66 -4.78 -8.97
C THR A 52 5.67 -4.60 -7.44
N TYR A 53 6.83 -4.36 -6.83
CA TYR A 53 6.95 -4.22 -5.38
C TYR A 53 6.04 -3.16 -4.73
N PRO A 54 5.89 -1.92 -5.25
CA PRO A 54 4.93 -0.97 -4.68
C PRO A 54 3.47 -1.46 -4.79
N ILE A 55 3.12 -2.20 -5.85
CA ILE A 55 1.79 -2.81 -6.01
C ILE A 55 1.58 -3.87 -4.93
N VAL A 56 2.59 -4.72 -4.66
CA VAL A 56 2.53 -5.71 -3.58
C VAL A 56 2.26 -5.04 -2.23
N VAL A 57 2.94 -3.93 -1.92
CA VAL A 57 2.74 -3.18 -0.67
C VAL A 57 1.28 -2.72 -0.53
N ILE A 58 0.70 -2.13 -1.58
CA ILE A 58 -0.68 -1.64 -1.54
C ILE A 58 -1.65 -2.79 -1.30
N ILE A 59 -1.51 -3.89 -2.05
CA ILE A 59 -2.37 -5.08 -1.89
C ILE A 59 -2.25 -5.64 -0.47
N SER A 60 -1.01 -5.80 0.04
CA SER A 60 -0.78 -6.30 1.40
C SER A 60 -1.43 -5.40 2.46
N THR A 61 -1.28 -4.08 2.35
CA THR A 61 -1.91 -3.14 3.30
C THR A 61 -3.44 -3.21 3.26
N ALA A 62 -4.04 -3.33 2.08
CA ALA A 62 -5.48 -3.47 1.93
C ALA A 62 -5.99 -4.77 2.57
N VAL A 63 -5.29 -5.89 2.34
CA VAL A 63 -5.64 -7.20 2.92
C VAL A 63 -5.51 -7.17 4.44
N ILE A 64 -4.41 -6.62 4.98
CA ILE A 64 -4.22 -6.52 6.44
C ILE A 64 -5.30 -5.63 7.06
N GLY A 65 -5.59 -4.48 6.45
CA GLY A 65 -6.64 -3.56 6.93
C GLY A 65 -8.01 -4.25 6.97
N CYS A 66 -8.43 -4.86 5.87
CA CYS A 66 -9.69 -5.59 5.78
C CYS A 66 -9.74 -6.75 6.79
N PHE A 67 -8.70 -7.58 6.83
CA PHE A 67 -8.64 -8.74 7.72
C PHE A 67 -8.67 -8.32 9.20
N SER A 68 -7.95 -7.25 9.56
CA SER A 68 -7.92 -6.74 10.93
C SER A 68 -9.30 -6.25 11.39
N TYR A 69 -10.02 -5.52 10.53
CA TYR A 69 -11.34 -5.03 10.85
C TYR A 69 -12.37 -6.17 10.95
N CYS A 70 -12.35 -7.10 10.01
CA CYS A 70 -13.19 -8.30 10.07
C CYS A 70 -12.92 -9.10 11.36
N THR A 71 -11.64 -9.28 11.71
CA THR A 71 -11.25 -9.97 12.95
C THR A 71 -11.75 -9.21 14.18
N PHE A 72 -11.61 -7.88 14.22
CA PHE A 72 -12.13 -7.06 15.31
C PHE A 72 -13.66 -7.22 15.46
N CYS A 73 -14.41 -7.15 14.36
CA CYS A 73 -15.86 -7.37 14.39
C CYS A 73 -16.23 -8.78 14.87
N LEU A 74 -15.44 -9.80 14.53
CA LEU A 74 -15.72 -11.17 14.96
C LEU A 74 -15.41 -11.44 16.44
N PHE A 75 -14.35 -10.84 16.99
CA PHE A 75 -13.89 -11.15 18.35
C PHE A 75 -14.33 -10.13 19.40
N CYS A 76 -14.52 -8.87 19.02
CA CYS A 76 -14.82 -7.78 19.96
C CYS A 76 -16.29 -7.33 19.92
N SER A 77 -17.08 -7.76 18.93
CA SER A 77 -18.51 -7.41 18.91
C SER A 77 -19.29 -8.27 19.92
N PRO A 78 -20.14 -7.68 20.77
CA PRO A 78 -20.95 -8.42 21.74
C PRO A 78 -22.03 -9.29 21.08
N ASP A 79 -22.38 -8.99 19.83
CA ASP A 79 -23.34 -9.76 19.04
C ASP A 79 -22.75 -11.11 18.57
N VAL A 80 -21.43 -11.20 18.45
CA VAL A 80 -20.75 -12.40 17.94
C VAL A 80 -20.39 -13.34 19.09
N ARG A 81 -21.23 -14.35 19.31
CA ARG A 81 -21.15 -15.28 20.44
C ARG A 81 -20.28 -16.52 20.18
N ILE A 82 -19.06 -16.32 19.69
CA ILE A 82 -18.14 -17.43 19.39
C ILE A 82 -17.67 -18.13 20.67
N THR A 83 -17.29 -17.36 21.69
CA THR A 83 -16.82 -17.89 22.98
C THR A 83 -18.00 -18.33 23.86
N LYS A 84 -17.78 -19.33 24.73
CA LYS A 84 -18.83 -19.80 25.65
C LYS A 84 -19.30 -18.69 26.60
N THR A 85 -18.37 -17.82 27.03
CA THR A 85 -18.66 -16.70 27.92
C THR A 85 -19.59 -15.67 27.28
N ALA A 86 -19.37 -15.30 26.01
CA ALA A 86 -20.22 -14.35 25.31
C ALA A 86 -21.65 -14.89 25.07
N ARG A 87 -21.83 -16.22 25.03
CA ARG A 87 -23.16 -16.83 24.83
C ARG A 87 -24.11 -16.67 26.02
N SER A 88 -23.58 -16.60 27.24
CA SER A 88 -24.38 -16.49 28.46
C SER A 88 -24.68 -15.05 28.87
N GLN A 89 -24.14 -14.05 28.16
CA GLN A 89 -24.39 -12.66 28.48
C GLN A 89 -25.76 -12.21 27.95
N VAL A 90 -26.53 -11.54 28.80
CA VAL A 90 -27.79 -10.89 28.43
C VAL A 90 -27.43 -9.55 27.80
N ILE A 91 -27.71 -9.39 26.50
CA ILE A 91 -27.35 -8.18 25.72
C ILE A 91 -28.42 -7.08 25.86
N ARG A 92 -29.67 -7.47 26.15
CA ARG A 92 -30.81 -6.57 26.32
C ARG A 92 -31.63 -7.03 27.52
N ASP A 93 -31.68 -6.20 28.54
CA ASP A 93 -32.68 -6.21 29.60
C ASP A 93 -33.87 -5.34 29.17
N TRP A 94 -35.08 -5.79 29.50
CA TRP A 94 -36.35 -5.17 29.10
C TRP A 94 -37.06 -4.51 30.28
N THR A 95 -36.32 -4.19 31.34
CA THR A 95 -36.85 -3.51 32.54
C THR A 95 -36.97 -2.01 32.31
#